data_AF-A0A834Z8R7-F1
#
_entry.id   AF-A0A834Z8R7-F1
#
_cell.length_a   1.000
_cell.length_b   1.000
_cell.length_c   1.000
_cell.angle_alpha   90.00
_cell.angle_beta   90.00
_cell.angle_gamma   90.00
#
_symmetry.space_group_name_H-M   'P 1'
#
loop_
_entity.id
_entity.type
_entity.pdbx_description
1 polymer ?
#
loop_
_entity_poly.entity_id
_entity_poly.type
_entity_poly.pdbx_seq_one_letter_code
_entity_poly.pdbx_strand_id
1 'polypeptide(L)'
;MSLKTRTFPVELNIILTKNCRKLLQIHLTLSRGPRDRRKGLGGINHFHQTPNREWFETDAVLRVSLGNFLFFTILALLMIGVKNQKDPRDHLHHGGWMMKIVIWCLLVIFMFFLPNEIISFYETISKFGSGFFLLVQVVLLLDFVHEWNNKWVGYDEQFWYIALLVVSLVCYVATFSFSGLLFHWFTPSGHDCGLNTFFLVMTLIFVFLFAIVALHPAVSGSILPASVISLYCTYLCYSGLSSEPRDYECNGLHKHSKAVSTSTLTLGLLTTVLSVVYSAVRAGSSTALLSPPSSPRAGAEKPLLPLNKKDEEEEKKAARPVTYSYSFFHIIFSLASMYSAMLLTGWSTSVGESGKLVDVGWASVWVRIITGWATATLYIWSLVAPLLFPEREF
;
A
#
# COMPACT_ATOMS: atom_id res chain seq x y z
N MET A 1 -13.41 16.45 10.54
CA MET A 1 -13.28 14.98 10.67
C MET A 1 -12.70 14.63 12.02
N SER A 2 -13.30 13.70 12.77
CA SER A 2 -12.77 13.27 14.08
C SER A 2 -11.54 12.38 13.90
N LEU A 3 -10.53 12.52 14.77
CA LEU A 3 -9.30 11.71 14.79
C LEU A 3 -9.61 10.20 14.71
N LYS A 4 -10.70 9.78 15.37
CA LYS A 4 -11.19 8.39 15.41
C LYS A 4 -11.57 7.84 14.02
N THR A 5 -12.00 8.72 13.10
CA THR A 5 -12.31 8.33 11.71
C THR A 5 -11.07 8.01 10.88
N ARG A 6 -9.95 8.63 11.23
CA ARG A 6 -8.67 8.47 10.55
C ARG A 6 -7.87 7.30 11.12
N THR A 7 -7.88 7.11 12.44
CA THR A 7 -7.01 6.12 13.11
C THR A 7 -7.62 4.72 13.18
N PHE A 8 -8.94 4.59 13.27
CA PHE A 8 -9.57 3.27 13.45
C PHE A 8 -9.27 2.27 12.31
N PRO A 9 -9.35 2.65 11.03
CA PRO A 9 -8.96 1.75 9.94
C PRO A 9 -7.48 1.35 9.97
N VAL A 10 -6.61 2.21 10.52
CA VAL A 10 -5.18 1.92 10.75
C VAL A 10 -5.02 0.92 11.89
N GLU A 11 -5.73 1.13 13.00
CA GLU A 11 -5.73 0.24 14.16
C GLU A 11 -6.21 -1.17 13.79
N LEU A 12 -7.23 -1.29 12.93
CA LEU A 12 -7.73 -2.57 12.43
C LEU A 12 -6.68 -3.35 11.63
N ASN A 13 -5.96 -2.68 10.73
CA ASN A 13 -4.85 -3.29 9.98
C ASN A 13 -3.67 -3.66 10.90
N ILE A 14 -3.42 -2.86 11.94
CA ILE A 14 -2.42 -3.17 12.99
C ILE A 14 -2.85 -4.36 13.84
N ILE A 15 -4.15 -4.50 14.14
CA ILE A 15 -4.73 -5.62 14.89
C ILE A 15 -4.56 -6.92 14.10
N LEU A 16 -4.83 -6.89 12.79
CA LEU A 16 -4.54 -7.96 11.84
C LEU A 16 -3.07 -8.42 11.97
N THR A 17 -2.14 -7.48 12.02
CA THR A 17 -0.70 -7.79 12.09
C THR A 17 -0.22 -8.27 13.45
N LYS A 18 -0.69 -7.66 14.54
CA LYS A 18 -0.25 -8.00 15.91
C LYS A 18 -0.86 -9.29 16.42
N ASN A 19 -2.07 -9.63 16.00
CA ASN A 19 -2.84 -10.74 16.57
C ASN A 19 -2.86 -12.02 15.73
N CYS A 20 -2.15 -12.12 14.59
CA CYS A 20 -2.05 -13.37 13.83
C CYS A 20 -1.70 -14.58 14.72
N ARG A 21 -0.79 -14.43 15.68
CA ARG A 21 -0.43 -15.50 16.64
C ARG A 21 -1.54 -15.86 17.63
N LYS A 22 -2.40 -14.90 18.01
CA LYS A 22 -3.57 -15.14 18.88
C LYS A 22 -4.76 -15.68 18.11
N LEU A 23 -4.95 -15.23 16.87
CA LEU A 23 -5.96 -15.74 15.94
C LEU A 23 -5.66 -17.18 15.54
N LEU A 24 -4.38 -17.55 15.40
CA LEU A 24 -3.95 -18.94 15.27
C LEU A 24 -4.37 -19.79 16.47
N GLN A 25 -4.20 -19.29 17.71
CA GLN A 25 -4.66 -20.02 18.89
C GLN A 25 -6.18 -20.23 18.84
N ILE A 26 -6.95 -19.19 18.48
CA ILE A 26 -8.41 -19.28 18.35
C ILE A 26 -8.81 -20.28 17.25
N HIS A 27 -8.19 -20.23 16.07
CA HIS A 27 -8.46 -21.17 14.98
C HIS A 27 -8.01 -22.59 15.34
N LEU A 28 -6.87 -22.77 16.00
CA LEU A 28 -6.44 -24.07 16.50
C LEU A 28 -7.38 -24.59 17.60
N THR A 29 -7.97 -23.73 18.43
CA THR A 29 -8.99 -24.14 19.42
C THR A 29 -10.32 -24.50 18.76
N LEU A 30 -10.71 -23.80 17.69
CA LEU A 30 -11.93 -24.08 16.92
C LEU A 30 -11.78 -25.31 16.01
N SER A 31 -10.59 -25.52 15.43
CA SER A 31 -10.26 -26.65 14.55
C SER A 31 -9.80 -27.89 15.32
N ARG A 32 -9.19 -27.74 16.51
CA ARG A 32 -8.96 -28.83 17.46
C ARG A 32 -10.17 -28.95 18.39
N GLY A 33 -11.25 -29.52 17.86
CA GLY A 33 -12.14 -30.32 18.69
C GLY A 33 -11.34 -31.39 19.46
N PRO A 34 -11.84 -31.87 20.61
CA PRO A 34 -11.09 -32.75 21.50
C PRO A 34 -10.49 -33.92 20.71
N ARG A 35 -9.19 -34.13 20.91
CA ARG A 35 -8.41 -35.28 20.42
C ARG A 35 -9.31 -36.51 20.47
N ASP A 36 -9.49 -37.13 19.31
CA ASP A 36 -10.26 -38.36 19.11
C ASP A 36 -11.76 -38.19 18.84
N ARG A 37 -12.08 -37.69 17.64
CA ARG A 37 -13.13 -38.30 16.81
C ARG A 37 -13.00 -37.88 15.35
N ARG A 38 -13.06 -38.89 14.47
CA ARG A 38 -13.24 -38.86 13.01
C ARG A 38 -14.54 -38.15 12.56
N LYS A 39 -14.89 -37.01 13.14
CA LYS A 39 -16.07 -36.21 12.79
C LYS A 39 -15.71 -34.75 12.94
N GLY A 40 -15.35 -34.11 11.82
CA GLY A 40 -15.27 -32.65 11.76
C GLY A 40 -16.59 -32.02 12.19
N LEU A 41 -16.55 -30.75 12.58
CA LEU A 41 -17.74 -29.91 12.48
C LEU A 41 -18.29 -30.08 11.06
N GLY A 42 -19.54 -30.53 10.96
CA GLY A 42 -20.13 -31.05 9.74
C GLY A 42 -19.82 -30.21 8.50
N GLY A 43 -19.19 -30.85 7.51
CA GLY A 43 -19.39 -30.56 6.09
C GLY A 43 -18.61 -29.44 5.42
N ILE A 44 -17.80 -28.64 6.11
CA ILE A 44 -17.20 -27.45 5.46
C ILE A 44 -15.81 -27.72 4.85
N ASN A 45 -14.97 -28.55 5.48
CA ASN A 45 -13.63 -28.87 4.97
C ASN A 45 -13.30 -30.36 5.21
N HIS A 46 -13.07 -31.11 4.13
CA HIS A 46 -12.56 -32.49 4.17
C HIS A 46 -11.06 -32.47 3.86
N PHE A 47 -10.23 -32.82 4.84
CA PHE A 47 -8.79 -32.99 4.62
C PHE A 47 -8.47 -34.48 4.52
N HIS A 48 -7.85 -34.91 3.41
CA HIS A 48 -7.33 -36.26 3.27
C HIS A 48 -6.10 -36.50 4.15
N GLN A 49 -5.29 -35.46 4.39
CA GLN A 49 -4.21 -35.41 5.37
C GLN A 49 -4.27 -34.09 6.13
N THR A 50 -3.95 -34.10 7.43
CA THR A 50 -3.96 -32.88 8.25
C THR A 50 -2.84 -31.93 7.79
N PRO A 51 -3.16 -30.68 7.39
CA PRO A 51 -2.15 -29.72 6.96
C PRO A 51 -1.16 -29.37 8.08
N ASN A 52 0.00 -28.84 7.69
CA ASN A 52 1.02 -28.38 8.63
C ASN A 52 0.58 -27.10 9.38
N ARG A 53 1.32 -26.71 10.42
CA ARG A 53 1.00 -25.50 11.22
C ARG A 53 1.01 -24.21 10.40
N GLU A 54 1.92 -24.11 9.42
CA GLU A 54 2.08 -22.93 8.56
C GLU A 54 0.86 -22.70 7.67
N TRP A 55 0.23 -23.79 7.23
CA TRP A 55 -1.04 -23.76 6.50
C TRP A 55 -2.15 -23.11 7.33
N PHE A 56 -2.32 -23.55 8.59
CA PHE A 56 -3.33 -22.99 9.49
C PHE A 56 -3.06 -21.52 9.82
N GLU A 57 -1.79 -21.12 9.92
CA GLU A 57 -1.39 -19.72 10.09
C GLU A 57 -1.80 -18.88 8.87
N THR A 58 -1.53 -19.37 7.67
CA THR A 58 -1.86 -18.72 6.39
C THR A 58 -3.37 -18.59 6.18
N ASP A 59 -4.12 -19.68 6.38
CA ASP A 59 -5.58 -19.71 6.25
C ASP A 59 -6.26 -18.75 7.24
N ALA A 60 -5.79 -18.70 8.50
CA ALA A 60 -6.31 -17.77 9.49
C ALA A 60 -6.06 -16.30 9.10
N VAL A 61 -4.88 -15.96 8.56
CA VAL A 61 -4.58 -14.60 8.08
C VAL A 61 -5.53 -14.21 6.94
N LEU A 62 -5.71 -15.10 5.97
CA LEU A 62 -6.56 -14.85 4.80
C LEU A 62 -8.03 -14.64 5.18
N ARG A 63 -8.55 -15.42 6.14
CA ARG A 63 -9.94 -15.26 6.64
C ARG A 63 -10.17 -13.92 7.31
N VAL A 64 -9.26 -13.51 8.20
CA VAL A 64 -9.40 -12.20 8.87
C VAL A 64 -9.22 -11.06 7.87
N SER A 65 -8.31 -11.20 6.90
CA SER A 65 -8.14 -10.24 5.81
C SER A 65 -9.38 -10.14 4.94
N LEU A 66 -10.01 -11.26 4.56
CA LEU A 66 -11.26 -11.25 3.79
C LEU A 66 -12.38 -10.50 4.52
N GLY A 67 -12.48 -10.67 5.85
CA GLY A 67 -13.46 -9.93 6.67
C GLY A 67 -13.21 -8.42 6.65
N ASN A 68 -11.94 -8.00 6.70
CA ASN A 68 -11.55 -6.60 6.59
C ASN A 68 -11.81 -6.04 5.18
N PHE A 69 -11.38 -6.76 4.15
CA PHE A 69 -11.63 -6.42 2.74
C PHE A 69 -13.11 -6.20 2.47
N LEU A 70 -13.98 -7.12 2.90
CA LEU A 70 -15.43 -6.99 2.73
C LEU A 70 -15.98 -5.80 3.51
N PHE A 71 -15.56 -5.60 4.76
CA PHE A 71 -16.00 -4.48 5.59
C PHE A 71 -15.69 -3.13 4.92
N PHE A 72 -14.45 -2.91 4.48
CA PHE A 72 -14.06 -1.66 3.82
C PHE A 72 -14.68 -1.53 2.42
N THR A 73 -14.83 -2.63 1.67
CA THR A 73 -15.49 -2.60 0.36
C THR A 73 -16.96 -2.23 0.48
N ILE A 74 -17.68 -2.79 1.45
CA ILE A 74 -19.09 -2.42 1.71
C ILE A 74 -19.19 -0.93 2.06
N LEU A 75 -18.31 -0.43 2.93
CA LEU A 75 -18.27 1.01 3.22
C LEU A 75 -17.92 1.85 1.98
N ALA A 76 -17.00 1.40 1.13
CA ALA A 76 -16.67 2.10 -0.10
C ALA A 76 -17.87 2.21 -1.05
N LEU A 77 -18.63 1.12 -1.22
CA LEU A 77 -19.83 1.07 -2.06
C LEU A 77 -20.94 1.97 -1.51
N LEU A 78 -21.19 1.94 -0.20
CA LEU A 78 -22.17 2.81 0.45
C LEU A 78 -21.85 4.31 0.28
N MET A 79 -20.56 4.64 0.20
CA MET A 79 -20.07 6.02 0.10
C MET A 79 -19.91 6.52 -1.35
N ILE A 80 -20.35 5.76 -2.36
CA ILE A 80 -20.29 6.20 -3.77
C ILE A 80 -21.21 7.41 -3.99
N GLY A 81 -20.66 8.45 -4.63
CA GLY A 81 -21.43 9.63 -5.03
C GLY A 81 -21.75 10.62 -3.91
N VAL A 82 -21.14 10.47 -2.73
CA VAL A 82 -21.24 11.48 -1.66
C VAL A 82 -20.41 12.70 -2.05
N LYS A 83 -21.07 13.84 -2.29
CA LYS A 83 -20.43 15.10 -2.70
C LYS A 83 -20.46 16.19 -1.62
N ASN A 84 -21.43 16.13 -0.72
CA ASN A 84 -21.72 17.20 0.25
C ASN A 84 -21.88 16.62 1.66
N GLN A 85 -21.46 17.37 2.67
CA GLN A 85 -21.54 16.98 4.09
C GLN A 85 -22.98 16.90 4.64
N LYS A 86 -23.97 17.41 3.89
CA LYS A 86 -25.40 17.29 4.25
C LYS A 86 -26.00 15.93 3.90
N ASP A 87 -25.31 15.11 3.11
CA ASP A 87 -25.76 13.76 2.79
C ASP A 87 -25.85 12.94 4.09
N PRO A 88 -26.95 12.23 4.38
CA PRO A 88 -27.04 11.40 5.59
C PRO A 88 -25.92 10.35 5.69
N ARG A 89 -25.33 9.95 4.55
CA ARG A 89 -24.17 9.04 4.50
C ARG A 89 -22.90 9.65 5.09
N ASP A 90 -22.79 10.97 5.16
CA ASP A 90 -21.70 11.66 5.88
C ASP A 90 -21.69 11.30 7.37
N HIS A 91 -22.88 11.25 7.97
CA HIS A 91 -23.03 10.85 9.38
C HIS A 91 -22.62 9.39 9.59
N LEU A 92 -22.91 8.51 8.63
CA LEU A 92 -22.44 7.13 8.67
C LEU A 92 -20.92 7.04 8.50
N HIS A 93 -20.29 7.88 7.68
CA HIS A 93 -18.84 7.91 7.51
C HIS A 93 -18.13 8.33 8.81
N HIS A 94 -18.57 9.41 9.45
CA HIS A 94 -17.92 9.99 10.64
C HIS A 94 -18.38 9.41 11.98
N GLY A 95 -19.59 8.85 12.05
CA GLY A 95 -20.25 8.37 13.26
C GLY A 95 -20.36 6.85 13.36
N GLY A 96 -21.22 6.37 14.27
CA GLY A 96 -21.60 4.95 14.36
C GLY A 96 -20.48 3.98 14.75
N TRP A 97 -19.43 4.43 15.45
CA TRP A 97 -18.23 3.63 15.72
C TRP A 97 -18.49 2.29 16.42
N MET A 98 -19.37 2.26 17.43
CA MET A 98 -19.68 1.01 18.13
C MET A 98 -20.37 0.01 17.21
N MET A 99 -21.33 0.46 16.40
CA MET A 99 -22.01 -0.37 15.40
C MET A 99 -21.01 -0.89 14.35
N LYS A 100 -20.11 -0.04 13.85
CA LYS A 100 -19.06 -0.44 12.90
C LYS A 100 -18.15 -1.53 13.47
N ILE A 101 -17.70 -1.38 14.72
CA ILE A 101 -16.87 -2.39 15.40
C ILE A 101 -17.62 -3.72 15.51
N VAL A 102 -18.88 -3.70 15.92
CA VAL A 102 -19.69 -4.92 16.05
C VAL A 102 -19.86 -5.59 14.69
N ILE A 103 -20.23 -4.84 13.65
CA ILE A 103 -20.38 -5.38 12.28
C ILE A 103 -19.06 -5.97 11.79
N TRP A 104 -17.95 -5.28 12.00
CA TRP A 104 -16.63 -5.77 11.62
C TRP A 104 -16.27 -7.08 12.34
N CYS A 105 -16.46 -7.15 13.67
CA CYS A 105 -16.23 -8.38 14.43
C CYS A 105 -17.08 -9.54 13.93
N LEU A 106 -18.37 -9.30 13.66
CA LEU A 106 -19.29 -10.31 13.13
C LEU A 106 -18.86 -10.79 11.74
N LEU A 107 -18.45 -9.87 10.85
CA LEU A 107 -17.93 -10.22 9.52
C LEU A 107 -16.67 -11.09 9.62
N VAL A 108 -15.71 -10.72 10.47
CA VAL A 108 -14.49 -11.51 10.68
C VAL A 108 -14.82 -12.90 11.22
N ILE A 109 -15.69 -13.01 12.22
CA ILE A 109 -16.14 -14.30 12.76
C ILE A 109 -16.82 -15.13 11.66
N PHE A 110 -17.67 -14.51 10.85
CA PHE A 110 -18.36 -15.17 9.74
C PHE A 110 -17.38 -15.78 8.72
N MET A 111 -16.23 -15.13 8.45
CA MET A 111 -15.23 -15.66 7.51
C MET A 111 -14.61 -17.00 7.95
N PHE A 112 -14.66 -17.34 9.25
CA PHE A 112 -14.19 -18.64 9.74
C PHE A 112 -15.14 -19.80 9.39
N PHE A 113 -16.38 -19.51 9.00
CA PHE A 113 -17.35 -20.52 8.56
C PHE A 113 -17.35 -20.75 7.04
N LEU A 114 -16.56 -20.00 6.27
CA LEU A 114 -16.47 -20.18 4.82
C LEU A 114 -15.60 -21.41 4.44
N PRO A 115 -15.96 -22.14 3.36
CA PRO A 115 -15.14 -23.23 2.85
C PRO A 115 -13.78 -22.75 2.32
N ASN A 116 -12.77 -23.62 2.35
CA ASN A 116 -11.41 -23.31 1.91
C ASN A 116 -11.32 -22.86 0.45
N GLU A 117 -12.23 -23.32 -0.42
CA GLU A 117 -12.27 -22.93 -1.84
C GLU A 117 -12.44 -21.41 -2.01
N ILE A 118 -13.28 -20.79 -1.19
CA ILE A 118 -13.50 -19.33 -1.21
C ILE A 118 -12.24 -18.60 -0.73
N ILE A 119 -11.53 -19.17 0.26
CA ILE A 119 -10.31 -18.59 0.80
C ILE A 119 -9.17 -18.66 -0.23
N SER A 120 -9.05 -19.77 -0.95
CA SER A 120 -8.09 -19.92 -2.05
C SER A 120 -8.37 -18.95 -3.21
N PHE A 121 -9.65 -18.77 -3.55
CA PHE A 121 -10.05 -17.76 -4.53
C PHE A 121 -9.69 -16.34 -4.06
N TYR A 122 -9.98 -16.01 -2.80
CA TYR A 122 -9.59 -14.73 -2.20
C TYR A 122 -8.08 -14.52 -2.16
N GLU A 123 -7.29 -15.56 -1.88
CA GLU A 123 -5.82 -15.51 -1.91
C GLU A 123 -5.33 -15.12 -3.31
N THR A 124 -5.91 -15.70 -4.35
CA THR A 124 -5.57 -15.40 -5.74
C THR A 124 -5.89 -13.95 -6.08
N ILE A 125 -7.09 -13.47 -5.74
CA ILE A 125 -7.46 -12.06 -5.93
C ILE A 125 -6.55 -11.14 -5.11
N SER A 126 -6.18 -11.53 -3.89
CA SER A 126 -5.32 -10.75 -2.99
C SER A 126 -3.95 -10.48 -3.58
N LYS A 127 -3.38 -11.39 -4.39
CA LYS A 127 -2.13 -11.14 -5.12
C LYS A 127 -2.26 -9.95 -6.09
N PHE A 128 -3.36 -9.91 -6.86
CA PHE A 128 -3.63 -8.80 -7.77
C PHE A 128 -3.98 -7.51 -7.03
N GLY A 129 -4.85 -7.57 -6.00
CA GLY A 129 -5.19 -6.42 -5.16
C GLY A 129 -4.00 -5.82 -4.43
N SER A 130 -3.04 -6.66 -4.04
CA SER A 130 -1.75 -6.23 -3.48
C SER A 130 -0.92 -5.43 -4.48
N GLY A 131 -0.90 -5.84 -5.76
CA GLY A 131 -0.27 -5.06 -6.83
C GLY A 131 -0.90 -3.67 -6.99
N PHE A 132 -2.25 -3.59 -6.96
CA PHE A 132 -2.94 -2.29 -6.96
C PHE A 132 -2.62 -1.44 -5.72
N PHE A 133 -2.54 -2.06 -4.54
CA PHE A 133 -2.16 -1.33 -3.33
C PHE A 133 -0.74 -0.77 -3.42
N LEU A 134 0.20 -1.52 -3.99
CA LEU A 134 1.57 -1.05 -4.22
C LEU A 134 1.58 0.18 -5.16
N LEU A 135 0.75 0.20 -6.21
CA LEU A 135 0.59 1.39 -7.06
C LEU A 135 0.00 2.58 -6.30
N VAL A 136 -1.00 2.36 -5.43
CA VAL A 136 -1.54 3.41 -4.56
C VAL A 136 -0.46 3.95 -3.62
N GLN A 137 0.34 3.05 -3.02
CA GLN A 137 1.45 3.41 -2.14
C GLN A 137 2.51 4.26 -2.87
N VAL A 138 2.80 3.94 -4.14
CA VAL A 138 3.67 4.75 -5.00
C VAL A 138 3.12 6.16 -5.20
N VAL A 139 1.83 6.28 -5.53
CA VAL A 139 1.20 7.58 -5.75
C VAL A 139 1.20 8.43 -4.47
N LEU A 140 0.92 7.81 -3.32
CA LEU A 140 1.01 8.48 -2.02
C LEU A 140 2.44 8.89 -1.65
N LEU A 141 3.43 8.06 -2.00
CA LEU A 141 4.84 8.39 -1.81
C LEU A 141 5.25 9.57 -2.69
N LEU A 142 4.84 9.60 -3.96
CA LEU A 142 5.10 10.71 -4.86
C LEU A 142 4.52 12.03 -4.32
N ASP A 143 3.25 12.03 -3.91
CA ASP A 143 2.60 13.19 -3.28
C ASP A 143 3.35 13.64 -2.01
N PHE A 144 3.72 12.70 -1.15
CA PHE A 144 4.50 13.00 0.05
C PHE A 144 5.83 13.67 -0.27
N VAL A 145 6.58 13.14 -1.23
CA VAL A 145 7.92 13.63 -1.55
C VAL A 145 7.86 14.98 -2.27
N HIS A 146 6.88 15.20 -3.15
CA HIS A 146 6.65 16.50 -3.78
C HIS A 146 6.18 17.55 -2.77
N GLU A 147 5.28 17.21 -1.85
CA GLU A 147 4.84 18.09 -0.76
C GLU A 147 6.01 18.45 0.17
N TRP A 148 6.83 17.46 0.53
CA TRP A 148 8.02 17.68 1.34
C TRP A 148 8.98 18.65 0.66
N ASN A 149 9.25 18.44 -0.63
CA ASN A 149 10.06 19.34 -1.44
C ASN A 149 9.49 20.77 -1.44
N ASN A 150 8.21 20.92 -1.79
CA ASN A 150 7.57 22.23 -1.93
C ASN A 150 7.54 22.98 -0.60
N LYS A 151 7.36 22.27 0.52
CA LYS A 151 7.42 22.86 1.85
C LYS A 151 8.82 23.39 2.19
N TRP A 152 9.88 22.64 1.87
CA TRP A 152 11.25 23.07 2.14
C TRP A 152 11.68 24.23 1.24
N VAL A 153 11.34 24.17 -0.05
CA VAL A 153 11.56 25.27 -0.99
C VAL A 153 10.78 26.52 -0.58
N GLY A 154 9.53 26.35 -0.12
CA GLY A 154 8.66 27.46 0.27
C GLY A 154 9.08 28.19 1.54
N TYR A 155 10.01 27.67 2.34
CA TYR A 155 10.61 28.43 3.44
C TYR A 155 11.53 29.55 2.93
N ASP A 156 12.08 29.39 1.72
CA ASP A 156 12.95 30.36 1.06
C ASP A 156 14.16 30.82 1.89
N GLU A 157 14.75 29.89 2.66
CA GLU A 157 15.98 30.12 3.44
C GLU A 157 17.13 29.23 2.95
N GLN A 158 18.35 29.77 2.98
CA GLN A 158 19.56 29.06 2.55
C GLN A 158 19.76 27.70 3.25
N PHE A 159 19.39 27.62 4.53
CA PHE A 159 19.48 26.38 5.30
C PHE A 159 18.67 25.24 4.67
N TRP A 160 17.44 25.49 4.25
CA TRP A 160 16.56 24.47 3.68
C TRP A 160 17.01 24.03 2.29
N TYR A 161 17.59 24.93 1.49
CA TYR A 161 18.21 24.57 0.21
C TYR A 161 19.44 23.66 0.40
N ILE A 162 20.29 23.95 1.40
CA ILE A 162 21.44 23.07 1.74
C ILE A 162 20.93 21.72 2.25
N ALA A 163 19.92 21.71 3.12
CA ALA A 163 19.33 20.47 3.64
C ALA A 163 18.76 19.60 2.51
N LEU A 164 18.06 20.21 1.54
CA LEU A 164 17.52 19.54 0.36
C LEU A 164 18.64 18.87 -0.45
N LEU A 165 19.73 19.61 -0.71
CA LEU A 165 20.89 19.07 -1.43
C LEU A 165 21.55 17.92 -0.68
N VAL A 166 21.79 18.07 0.64
CA VAL A 166 22.43 17.03 1.47
C VAL A 166 21.59 15.75 1.50
N VAL A 167 20.28 15.86 1.72
CA VAL A 167 19.38 14.70 1.71
C VAL A 167 19.39 14.01 0.35
N SER A 168 19.36 14.80 -0.73
CA SER A 168 19.37 14.26 -2.10
C SER A 168 20.68 13.53 -2.42
N LEU A 169 21.81 14.09 -2.01
CA LEU A 169 23.12 13.48 -2.17
C LEU A 169 23.22 12.15 -1.42
N VAL A 170 22.77 12.11 -0.17
CA VAL A 170 22.73 10.88 0.63
C VAL A 170 21.85 9.82 -0.04
N CYS A 171 20.68 10.20 -0.54
CA CYS A 171 19.78 9.27 -1.25
C CYS A 171 20.42 8.70 -2.51
N TYR A 172 21.10 9.50 -3.33
CA TYR A 172 21.80 9.00 -4.52
C TYR A 172 22.99 8.10 -4.17
N VAL A 173 23.82 8.50 -3.20
CA VAL A 173 24.94 7.66 -2.73
C VAL A 173 24.43 6.31 -2.24
N ALA A 174 23.34 6.30 -1.46
CA ALA A 174 22.70 5.07 -1.01
C ALA A 174 22.16 4.25 -2.19
N THR A 175 21.52 4.88 -3.17
CA THR A 175 20.96 4.22 -4.37
C THR A 175 22.05 3.49 -5.17
N PHE A 176 23.16 4.16 -5.48
CA PHE A 176 24.25 3.57 -6.26
C PHE A 176 25.03 2.52 -5.45
N SER A 177 25.33 2.78 -4.18
CA SER A 177 26.00 1.81 -3.31
C SER A 177 25.17 0.55 -3.13
N PHE A 178 23.86 0.71 -2.90
CA PHE A 178 22.96 -0.42 -2.75
C PHE A 178 22.80 -1.21 -4.05
N SER A 179 22.68 -0.53 -5.20
CA SER A 179 22.66 -1.20 -6.51
C SER A 179 23.92 -2.03 -6.75
N GLY A 180 25.11 -1.55 -6.35
CA GLY A 180 26.35 -2.33 -6.39
C GLY A 180 26.30 -3.60 -5.54
N LEU A 181 25.72 -3.52 -4.33
CA LEU A 181 25.47 -4.70 -3.49
C LEU A 181 24.48 -5.67 -4.14
N LEU A 182 23.45 -5.17 -4.83
CA LEU A 182 22.50 -6.02 -5.53
C LEU A 182 23.16 -6.80 -6.67
N PHE A 183 24.05 -6.20 -7.45
CA PHE A 183 24.85 -6.95 -8.44
C PHE A 183 25.69 -8.04 -7.75
N HIS A 184 26.33 -7.73 -6.62
CA HIS A 184 27.10 -8.74 -5.90
C HIS A 184 26.25 -9.94 -5.43
N TRP A 185 25.02 -9.68 -4.98
CA TRP A 185 24.15 -10.72 -4.43
C TRP A 185 23.29 -11.47 -5.45
N PHE A 186 22.89 -10.82 -6.55
CA PHE A 186 21.91 -11.35 -7.50
C PHE A 186 22.49 -11.68 -8.88
N THR A 187 23.77 -11.40 -9.11
CA THR A 187 24.50 -11.81 -10.32
C THR A 187 25.84 -12.49 -9.95
N PRO A 188 25.82 -13.66 -9.28
CA PRO A 188 27.03 -14.38 -8.93
C PRO A 188 27.79 -14.89 -10.16
N SER A 189 29.13 -14.84 -10.11
CA SER A 189 29.98 -15.39 -11.16
C SER A 189 29.78 -16.89 -11.31
N GLY A 190 29.61 -17.37 -12.54
CA GLY A 190 29.50 -18.81 -12.86
C GLY A 190 28.09 -19.28 -13.23
N HIS A 191 27.07 -18.42 -13.13
CA HIS A 191 25.70 -18.69 -13.56
C HIS A 191 25.22 -17.63 -14.55
N ASP A 192 24.32 -18.00 -15.47
CA ASP A 192 23.68 -17.04 -16.38
C ASP A 192 22.48 -16.39 -15.68
N CYS A 193 22.71 -15.20 -15.12
CA CYS A 193 21.72 -14.42 -14.38
C CYS A 193 21.21 -13.21 -15.17
N GLY A 194 21.07 -13.37 -16.50
CA GLY A 194 20.70 -12.29 -17.41
C GLY A 194 19.40 -11.55 -17.05
N LEU A 195 18.40 -12.25 -16.48
CA LEU A 195 17.15 -11.63 -16.04
C LEU A 195 17.37 -10.65 -14.86
N ASN A 196 18.20 -11.04 -13.90
CA ASN A 196 18.51 -10.20 -12.72
C ASN A 196 19.35 -9.00 -13.16
N THR A 197 20.32 -9.23 -14.04
CA THR A 197 21.10 -8.17 -14.68
C THR A 197 20.19 -7.18 -15.41
N PHE A 198 19.21 -7.67 -16.18
CA PHE A 198 18.25 -6.82 -16.88
C PHE A 198 17.44 -5.95 -15.90
N PHE A 199 16.88 -6.53 -14.82
CA PHE A 199 16.12 -5.76 -13.83
C PHE A 199 16.96 -4.69 -13.15
N LEU A 200 18.21 -5.00 -12.79
CA LEU A 200 19.12 -4.04 -12.15
C LEU A 200 19.53 -2.92 -13.10
N VAL A 201 19.93 -3.27 -14.32
CA VAL A 201 20.34 -2.28 -15.34
C VAL A 201 19.16 -1.38 -15.71
N MET A 202 17.96 -1.93 -15.93
CA MET A 202 16.78 -1.12 -16.20
C MET A 202 16.44 -0.17 -15.06
N THR A 203 16.56 -0.63 -13.80
CA THR A 203 16.36 0.23 -12.63
C THR A 203 17.37 1.38 -12.61
N LEU A 204 18.66 1.12 -12.90
CA LEU A 204 19.68 2.17 -12.99
C LEU A 204 19.40 3.14 -14.14
N ILE A 205 18.94 2.67 -15.30
CA ILE A 205 18.54 3.54 -16.41
C ILE A 205 17.44 4.51 -15.95
N PHE A 206 16.42 4.03 -15.24
CA PHE A 206 15.39 4.91 -14.69
C PHE A 206 15.96 5.93 -13.68
N VAL A 207 16.85 5.52 -12.79
CA VAL A 207 17.55 6.42 -11.85
C VAL A 207 18.28 7.55 -12.59
N PHE A 208 19.02 7.22 -13.65
CA PHE A 208 19.68 8.23 -14.48
C PHE A 208 18.69 9.15 -15.20
N LEU A 209 17.61 8.59 -15.76
CA LEU A 209 16.56 9.37 -16.42
C LEU A 209 15.87 10.34 -15.45
N PHE A 210 15.61 9.93 -14.20
CA PHE A 210 15.03 10.81 -13.19
C PHE A 210 15.92 12.02 -12.92
N ALA A 211 17.24 11.82 -12.78
CA ALA A 211 18.19 12.91 -12.59
C ALA A 211 18.22 13.87 -13.79
N ILE A 212 18.23 13.33 -15.02
CA ILE A 212 18.25 14.15 -16.25
C ILE A 212 16.97 14.99 -16.35
N VAL A 213 15.79 14.37 -16.20
CA VAL A 213 14.50 15.07 -16.34
C VAL A 213 14.32 16.10 -15.23
N ALA A 214 14.72 15.78 -13.99
CA ALA A 214 14.59 16.70 -12.86
C ALA A 214 15.51 17.93 -12.94
N LEU A 215 16.66 17.81 -13.62
CA LEU A 215 17.61 18.92 -13.85
C LEU A 215 17.35 19.68 -15.16
N HIS A 216 16.43 19.20 -16.00
CA HIS A 216 16.17 19.82 -17.29
C HIS A 216 15.54 21.22 -17.10
N PRO A 217 16.09 22.28 -17.71
CA PRO A 217 15.69 23.67 -17.42
C PRO A 217 14.24 24.00 -17.80
N ALA A 218 13.63 23.23 -18.71
CA ALA A 218 12.22 23.40 -19.06
C ALA A 218 11.26 22.83 -18.00
N VAL A 219 11.73 21.95 -17.11
CA VAL A 219 10.93 21.35 -16.05
C VAL A 219 11.24 22.11 -14.76
N SER A 220 10.23 22.54 -14.00
CA SER A 220 10.41 23.04 -12.63
C SER A 220 10.66 21.89 -11.64
N GLY A 221 11.63 21.03 -11.97
CA GLY A 221 11.98 19.84 -11.23
C GLY A 221 12.84 20.15 -10.00
N SER A 222 12.86 19.21 -9.06
CA SER A 222 13.76 19.24 -7.91
C SER A 222 14.47 17.91 -7.77
N ILE A 223 15.72 17.97 -7.32
CA ILE A 223 16.59 16.81 -7.16
C ILE A 223 16.20 15.93 -5.97
N LEU A 224 15.51 16.50 -4.96
CA LEU A 224 15.05 15.74 -3.80
C LEU A 224 14.04 14.66 -4.19
N PRO A 225 12.92 14.99 -4.87
CA PRO A 225 12.03 13.98 -5.42
C PRO A 225 12.71 12.93 -6.28
N ALA A 226 13.60 13.33 -7.19
CA ALA A 226 14.32 12.40 -8.07
C ALA A 226 15.13 11.37 -7.27
N SER A 227 15.86 11.84 -6.26
CA SER A 227 16.74 11.01 -5.43
C SER A 227 15.98 10.02 -4.51
N VAL A 228 14.88 10.45 -3.90
CA VAL A 228 14.08 9.60 -3.00
C VAL A 228 13.34 8.53 -3.80
N ILE A 229 12.78 8.89 -4.96
CA ILE A 229 12.12 7.94 -5.86
C ILE A 229 13.14 6.97 -6.47
N SER A 230 14.35 7.42 -6.78
CA SER A 230 15.46 6.54 -7.20
C SER A 230 15.75 5.46 -6.16
N LEU A 231 15.92 5.85 -4.89
CA LEU A 231 16.16 4.92 -3.79
C LEU A 231 15.00 3.92 -3.62
N TYR A 232 13.77 4.39 -3.75
CA TYR A 232 12.58 3.55 -3.66
C TYR A 232 12.47 2.55 -4.82
N CYS A 233 12.77 2.96 -6.06
CA CYS A 233 12.82 2.04 -7.21
C CYS A 233 13.89 0.96 -7.01
N THR A 234 15.08 1.31 -6.51
CA THR A 234 16.11 0.31 -6.16
C THR A 234 15.65 -0.61 -5.03
N TYR A 235 14.92 -0.10 -4.03
CA TYR A 235 14.31 -0.93 -2.99
C TYR A 235 13.25 -1.89 -3.55
N LEU A 236 12.38 -1.46 -4.47
CA LEU A 236 11.41 -2.33 -5.13
C LEU A 236 12.11 -3.41 -5.95
N CYS A 237 13.18 -3.06 -6.68
CA CYS A 237 14.00 -4.03 -7.39
C CYS A 237 14.61 -5.06 -6.44
N TYR A 238 15.26 -4.61 -5.35
CA TYR A 238 15.78 -5.50 -4.30
C TYR A 238 14.71 -6.45 -3.78
N SER A 239 13.54 -5.91 -3.43
CA SER A 239 12.48 -6.71 -2.84
C SER A 239 11.86 -7.69 -3.84
N GLY A 240 11.86 -7.35 -5.13
CA GLY A 240 11.51 -8.25 -6.23
C GLY A 240 12.49 -9.42 -6.30
N LEU A 241 13.78 -9.12 -6.48
CA LEU A 241 14.85 -10.12 -6.58
C LEU A 241 14.94 -11.00 -5.31
N SER A 242 14.74 -10.44 -4.12
CA SER A 242 14.75 -11.22 -2.88
C SER A 242 13.59 -12.22 -2.78
N SER A 243 12.54 -12.05 -3.60
CA SER A 243 11.36 -12.91 -3.66
C SER A 243 11.48 -14.02 -4.72
N GLU A 244 12.63 -14.12 -5.42
CA GLU A 244 12.88 -15.18 -6.39
C GLU A 244 12.71 -16.57 -5.77
N PRO A 245 12.20 -17.56 -6.54
CA PRO A 245 12.07 -18.94 -6.07
C PRO A 245 13.39 -19.53 -5.57
N ARG A 246 13.31 -20.48 -4.63
CA ARG A 246 14.50 -21.06 -3.96
C ARG A 246 15.38 -21.93 -4.84
N ASP A 247 14.81 -22.40 -5.94
CA ASP A 247 15.47 -23.19 -6.99
C ASP A 247 16.18 -22.31 -8.03
N TYR A 248 16.11 -20.98 -7.89
CA TYR A 248 16.79 -20.06 -8.78
C TYR A 248 18.17 -19.66 -8.22
N GLU A 249 19.21 -20.21 -8.83
CA GLU A 249 20.62 -20.14 -8.37
C GLU A 249 21.19 -18.71 -8.28
N CYS A 250 20.57 -17.74 -8.95
CA CYS A 250 21.05 -16.36 -8.98
C CYS A 250 20.78 -15.58 -7.69
N ASN A 251 19.87 -16.04 -6.82
CA ASN A 251 19.55 -15.36 -5.57
C ASN A 251 20.50 -15.75 -4.43
N GLY A 252 21.58 -14.99 -4.26
CA GLY A 252 22.58 -15.20 -3.21
C GLY A 252 22.07 -15.02 -1.78
N LEU A 253 20.85 -14.51 -1.59
CA LEU A 253 20.26 -14.27 -0.26
C LEU A 253 19.57 -15.50 0.33
N HIS A 254 19.46 -16.62 -0.40
CA HIS A 254 18.83 -17.85 0.11
C HIS A 254 19.47 -18.37 1.41
N LYS A 255 20.79 -18.25 1.56
CA LYS A 255 21.53 -18.62 2.79
C LYS A 255 21.17 -17.75 4.00
N HIS A 256 20.63 -16.55 3.78
CA HIS A 256 20.17 -15.59 4.79
C HIS A 256 18.65 -15.37 4.76
N SER A 257 17.90 -16.30 4.16
CA SER A 257 16.46 -16.18 3.87
C SER A 257 15.60 -15.75 5.06
N LYS A 258 15.90 -16.22 6.28
CA LYS A 258 15.14 -15.84 7.49
C LYS A 258 15.30 -14.37 7.86
N ALA A 259 16.51 -13.83 7.77
CA ALA A 259 16.79 -12.42 8.08
C ALA A 259 16.18 -11.51 7.00
N VAL A 260 16.33 -11.90 5.73
CA VAL A 260 15.83 -11.17 4.55
C VAL A 260 14.30 -11.17 4.49
N SER A 261 13.67 -12.29 4.80
CA SER A 261 12.21 -12.38 4.89
C SER A 261 11.68 -11.52 6.03
N THR A 262 12.35 -11.54 7.19
CA THR A 262 11.94 -10.72 8.35
C THR A 262 12.10 -9.22 8.06
N SER A 263 13.20 -8.80 7.42
CA SER A 263 13.42 -7.40 7.06
C SER A 263 12.41 -6.93 6.01
N THR A 264 12.15 -7.74 4.97
CA THR A 264 11.18 -7.42 3.92
C THR A 264 9.77 -7.32 4.47
N LEU A 265 9.37 -8.25 5.36
CA LEU A 265 8.09 -8.19 6.05
C LEU A 265 7.97 -6.94 6.92
N THR A 266 8.99 -6.65 7.72
CA THR A 266 8.99 -5.51 8.65
C THR A 266 8.94 -4.18 7.89
N LEU A 267 9.75 -4.02 6.85
CA LEU A 267 9.78 -2.82 6.01
C LEU A 267 8.48 -2.67 5.21
N GLY A 268 7.96 -3.76 4.63
CA GLY A 268 6.70 -3.75 3.91
C GLY A 268 5.53 -3.34 4.80
N LEU A 269 5.46 -3.88 6.02
CA LEU A 269 4.44 -3.51 6.99
C LEU A 269 4.58 -2.06 7.44
N LEU A 270 5.80 -1.62 7.77
CA LEU A 270 6.05 -0.25 8.19
C LEU A 270 5.62 0.73 7.09
N THR A 271 6.02 0.46 5.85
CA THR A 271 5.66 1.28 4.69
C THR A 271 4.14 1.28 4.49
N THR A 272 3.46 0.14 4.64
CA THR A 272 1.99 0.06 4.59
C THR A 272 1.34 0.99 5.62
N VAL A 273 1.78 0.89 6.88
CA VAL A 273 1.24 1.71 7.97
C VAL A 273 1.50 3.19 7.70
N LEU A 274 2.72 3.56 7.27
CA LEU A 274 3.06 4.94 6.93
C LEU A 274 2.21 5.47 5.77
N SER A 275 2.03 4.70 4.69
CA SER A 275 1.20 5.11 3.54
C SER A 275 -0.26 5.29 3.93
N VAL A 276 -0.79 4.36 4.74
CA VAL A 276 -2.18 4.40 5.19
C VAL A 276 -2.42 5.57 6.16
N VAL A 277 -1.49 5.81 7.10
CA VAL A 277 -1.52 6.98 7.98
C VAL A 277 -1.41 8.26 7.18
N TYR A 278 -0.48 8.32 6.23
CA TYR A 278 -0.31 9.47 5.34
C TYR A 278 -1.59 9.76 4.56
N SER A 279 -2.19 8.74 3.94
CA SER A 279 -3.49 8.87 3.25
C SER A 279 -4.59 9.39 4.17
N ALA A 280 -4.64 8.93 5.43
CA ALA A 280 -5.65 9.37 6.39
C ALA A 280 -5.42 10.82 6.86
N VAL A 281 -4.17 11.23 7.02
CA VAL A 281 -3.79 12.62 7.34
C VAL A 281 -4.06 13.53 6.14
N ARG A 282 -3.68 13.10 4.92
CA ARG A 282 -3.89 13.83 3.67
C ARG A 282 -5.37 14.00 3.35
N ALA A 283 -6.21 12.97 3.50
CA ALA A 283 -7.68 13.12 3.42
C ALA A 283 -8.21 14.18 4.42
N GLY A 284 -7.46 14.40 5.49
CA GLY A 284 -7.78 15.35 6.53
C GLY A 284 -7.25 16.78 6.36
N SER A 285 -6.32 16.97 5.44
CA SER A 285 -5.70 18.25 5.08
C SER A 285 -6.24 18.63 3.70
N SER A 286 -6.60 19.88 3.45
CA SER A 286 -7.28 20.30 2.22
C SER A 286 -6.43 20.24 0.93
N THR A 287 -5.33 19.47 0.93
CA THR A 287 -4.32 19.42 -0.12
C THR A 287 -4.51 18.18 -1.00
N ALA A 288 -4.50 18.40 -2.31
CA ALA A 288 -5.10 17.55 -3.34
C ALA A 288 -4.41 16.20 -3.56
N LEU A 289 -5.23 15.16 -3.74
CA LEU A 289 -5.00 13.91 -4.51
C LEU A 289 -6.30 13.09 -4.55
N LEU A 290 -7.06 13.14 -3.44
CA LEU A 290 -8.29 12.36 -3.23
C LEU A 290 -9.58 13.17 -3.46
N SER A 291 -9.47 14.42 -3.90
CA SER A 291 -10.60 15.32 -4.06
C SER A 291 -11.40 14.99 -5.33
N PRO A 292 -12.74 15.07 -5.31
CA PRO A 292 -13.54 14.85 -6.50
C PRO A 292 -13.19 15.89 -7.59
N PRO A 293 -13.15 15.51 -8.89
CA PRO A 293 -12.78 16.40 -10.00
C PRO A 293 -13.75 17.58 -10.27
N SER A 294 -14.77 17.77 -9.43
CA SER A 294 -15.81 18.79 -9.57
C SER A 294 -15.91 19.73 -8.36
N SER A 295 -14.89 19.82 -7.51
CA SER A 295 -14.87 20.77 -6.39
C SER A 295 -14.15 22.05 -6.81
N PRO A 296 -14.80 23.24 -6.75
CA PRO A 296 -14.08 24.50 -6.76
C PRO A 296 -13.06 24.45 -5.64
N ARG A 297 -11.80 24.72 -5.98
CA ARG A 297 -10.68 24.76 -5.06
C ARG A 297 -11.05 25.74 -3.95
N ALA A 298 -11.19 25.26 -2.70
CA ALA A 298 -11.30 26.11 -1.53
C ALA A 298 -9.91 26.71 -1.23
N GLY A 299 -9.44 27.53 -2.17
CA GLY A 299 -8.30 28.42 -2.08
C GLY A 299 -8.76 29.88 -2.04
N ALA A 300 -9.96 30.15 -1.51
CA ALA A 300 -10.30 31.49 -1.10
C ALA A 300 -9.50 31.76 0.19
N GLU A 301 -8.41 32.52 0.05
CA GLU A 301 -7.89 33.33 1.14
C GLU A 301 -9.09 33.90 1.89
N LYS A 302 -9.19 33.62 3.19
CA LYS A 302 -10.19 34.27 4.03
C LYS A 302 -9.97 35.78 3.88
N PRO A 303 -10.91 36.57 3.35
CA PRO A 303 -10.82 38.01 3.47
C PRO A 303 -10.82 38.31 4.98
N LEU A 304 -9.80 39.02 5.46
CA LEU A 304 -9.62 39.41 6.86
C LEU A 304 -10.64 40.47 7.33
N LEU A 305 -11.84 40.48 6.76
CA LEU A 305 -12.89 41.44 7.10
C LEU A 305 -14.22 40.73 7.33
N PRO A 306 -14.88 40.93 8.49
CA PRO A 306 -16.16 40.31 8.79
C PRO A 306 -17.27 41.06 8.05
N LEU A 307 -17.57 40.68 6.81
CA LEU A 307 -18.79 41.13 6.15
C LEU A 307 -19.97 40.26 6.59
N ASN A 308 -20.87 40.88 7.35
CA ASN A 308 -22.26 40.55 7.61
C ASN A 308 -22.61 39.11 8.09
N LYS A 309 -23.12 39.03 9.32
CA LYS A 309 -23.71 37.82 9.94
C LYS A 309 -24.82 37.14 9.12
N LYS A 310 -25.43 37.83 8.14
CA LYS A 310 -26.42 37.26 7.21
C LYS A 310 -25.78 36.36 6.15
N ASP A 311 -24.60 36.74 5.65
CA ASP A 311 -23.89 35.96 4.65
C ASP A 311 -23.24 34.73 5.30
N GLU A 312 -22.76 34.83 6.55
CA GLU A 312 -22.31 33.66 7.33
C GLU A 312 -23.42 32.62 7.62
N GLU A 313 -24.68 33.06 7.78
CA GLU A 313 -25.81 32.15 7.97
C GLU A 313 -26.25 31.50 6.66
N GLU A 314 -26.19 32.19 5.52
CA GLU A 314 -26.39 31.60 4.20
C GLU A 314 -25.25 30.67 3.78
N GLU A 315 -24.00 30.98 4.12
CA GLU A 315 -22.83 30.13 3.87
C GLU A 315 -22.79 28.89 4.80
N LYS A 316 -23.28 29.01 6.04
CA LYS A 316 -23.56 27.85 6.92
C LYS A 316 -24.74 27.01 6.42
N LYS A 317 -25.69 27.61 5.70
CA LYS A 317 -26.79 26.90 5.00
C LYS A 317 -26.35 26.34 3.65
N ALA A 318 -25.27 26.79 3.03
CA ALA A 318 -24.72 26.15 1.84
C ALA A 318 -24.12 24.77 2.22
N ALA A 319 -24.40 23.75 1.42
CA ALA A 319 -23.88 22.41 1.69
C ALA A 319 -22.37 22.40 1.45
N ARG A 320 -21.57 22.32 2.52
CA ARG A 320 -20.12 22.25 2.40
C ARG A 320 -19.73 21.00 1.60
N PRO A 321 -18.92 21.12 0.53
CA PRO A 321 -18.46 19.97 -0.22
C PRO A 321 -17.56 19.09 0.66
N VAL A 322 -17.50 17.81 0.33
CA VAL A 322 -16.56 16.88 0.98
C VAL A 322 -15.14 17.17 0.51
N THR A 323 -14.15 17.15 1.42
CA THR A 323 -12.76 17.48 1.11
C THR A 323 -12.04 16.40 0.29
N TYR A 324 -12.56 15.16 0.34
CA TYR A 324 -12.04 14.00 -0.39
C TYR A 324 -13.16 12.99 -0.67
N SER A 325 -12.89 12.05 -1.58
CA SER A 325 -13.79 10.95 -1.89
C SER A 325 -13.78 9.90 -0.78
N TYR A 326 -14.91 9.79 -0.06
CA TYR A 326 -15.11 8.78 1.00
C TYR A 326 -15.04 7.35 0.45
N SER A 327 -15.49 7.14 -0.80
CA SER A 327 -15.40 5.84 -1.46
C SER A 327 -13.94 5.45 -1.71
N PHE A 328 -13.16 6.38 -2.28
CA PHE A 328 -11.74 6.13 -2.56
C PHE A 328 -10.94 5.87 -1.27
N PHE A 329 -11.22 6.63 -0.20
CA PHE A 329 -10.63 6.40 1.12
C PHE A 329 -10.81 4.95 1.57
N HIS A 330 -12.03 4.42 1.55
CA HIS A 330 -12.29 3.03 1.96
C HIS A 330 -11.72 1.99 0.99
N ILE A 331 -11.62 2.29 -0.30
CA ILE A 331 -10.93 1.42 -1.28
C ILE A 331 -9.45 1.24 -0.92
N ILE A 332 -8.75 2.32 -0.51
CA ILE A 332 -7.35 2.23 -0.06
C ILE A 332 -7.21 1.24 1.11
N PHE A 333 -8.10 1.30 2.10
CA PHE A 333 -8.06 0.37 3.25
C PHE A 333 -8.42 -1.07 2.87
N SER A 334 -9.33 -1.24 1.92
CA SER A 334 -9.67 -2.55 1.37
C SER A 334 -8.45 -3.20 0.70
N LEU A 335 -7.76 -2.45 -0.18
CA LEU A 335 -6.54 -2.88 -0.85
C LEU A 335 -5.37 -3.09 0.15
N ALA A 336 -5.25 -2.23 1.17
CA ALA A 336 -4.25 -2.37 2.23
C ALA A 336 -4.42 -3.69 3.00
N SER A 337 -5.67 -4.15 3.17
CA SER A 337 -5.95 -5.42 3.85
C SER A 337 -5.49 -6.64 3.05
N MET A 338 -5.67 -6.60 1.72
CA MET A 338 -5.17 -7.64 0.81
C MET A 338 -3.64 -7.66 0.79
N TYR A 339 -2.99 -6.49 0.71
CA TYR A 339 -1.52 -6.39 0.78
C TYR A 339 -0.97 -6.88 2.11
N SER A 340 -1.60 -6.51 3.23
CA SER A 340 -1.19 -6.96 4.56
C SER A 340 -1.27 -8.48 4.68
N ALA A 341 -2.30 -9.12 4.10
CA ALA A 341 -2.39 -10.57 4.06
C ALA A 341 -1.27 -11.21 3.24
N MET A 342 -1.00 -10.70 2.03
CA MET A 342 0.06 -11.26 1.19
C MET A 342 1.44 -11.11 1.83
N LEU A 343 1.71 -9.97 2.49
CA LEU A 343 2.93 -9.80 3.26
C LEU A 343 3.04 -10.83 4.39
N LEU A 344 1.98 -11.00 5.20
CA LEU A 344 2.00 -11.89 6.36
C LEU A 344 2.05 -13.37 6.00
N THR A 345 1.51 -13.75 4.85
CA THR A 345 1.57 -15.11 4.30
C THR A 345 2.86 -15.37 3.51
N GLY A 346 3.76 -14.38 3.43
CA GLY A 346 5.00 -14.49 2.68
C GLY A 346 4.79 -14.69 1.18
N TRP A 347 3.66 -14.22 0.65
CA TRP A 347 3.23 -14.41 -0.73
C TRP A 347 3.03 -15.89 -1.14
N SER A 348 3.03 -16.82 -0.18
CA SER A 348 2.91 -18.26 -0.43
C SER A 348 1.47 -18.72 -0.65
N THR A 349 1.29 -19.81 -1.39
CA THR A 349 -0.02 -20.44 -1.61
C THR A 349 -0.40 -21.38 -0.48
N SER A 350 -1.61 -21.25 0.05
CA SER A 350 -2.16 -22.16 1.05
C SER A 350 -2.48 -23.55 0.49
N VAL A 351 -2.63 -23.73 -0.82
CA VAL A 351 -2.91 -25.05 -1.42
C VAL A 351 -1.62 -25.74 -1.83
N GLY A 352 -1.18 -26.74 -1.07
CA GLY A 352 -0.13 -27.69 -1.48
C GLY A 352 -0.71 -29.09 -1.64
N GLU A 353 -0.50 -29.73 -2.81
CA GLU A 353 -0.16 -31.17 -2.99
C GLU A 353 -0.21 -31.68 -4.45
N SER A 354 -0.43 -30.84 -5.48
CA SER A 354 -0.29 -31.29 -6.88
C SER A 354 0.57 -30.33 -7.67
N GLY A 355 1.71 -30.83 -8.17
CA GLY A 355 2.64 -30.10 -9.02
C GLY A 355 1.97 -29.48 -10.25
N LYS A 356 2.55 -28.37 -10.71
CA LYS A 356 2.13 -27.48 -11.81
C LYS A 356 1.18 -26.34 -11.48
N LEU A 357 1.43 -25.59 -10.41
CA LEU A 357 0.99 -24.20 -10.33
C LEU A 357 2.21 -23.28 -10.36
N VAL A 358 2.31 -22.58 -11.49
CA VAL A 358 3.37 -21.70 -11.96
C VAL A 358 3.75 -20.63 -10.91
N ASP A 359 5.03 -20.60 -10.55
CA ASP A 359 5.81 -19.44 -10.16
C ASP A 359 5.23 -18.43 -9.14
N VAL A 360 4.86 -18.89 -7.96
CA VAL A 360 4.44 -18.01 -6.84
C VAL A 360 5.54 -17.00 -6.46
N GLY A 361 6.82 -17.42 -6.50
CA GLY A 361 7.97 -16.53 -6.30
C GLY A 361 8.09 -15.50 -7.42
N TRP A 362 7.97 -15.91 -8.69
CA TRP A 362 8.06 -14.96 -9.80
C TRP A 362 6.87 -14.02 -9.90
N ALA A 363 5.67 -14.41 -9.48
CA ALA A 363 4.54 -13.51 -9.40
C ALA A 363 4.85 -12.33 -8.45
N SER A 364 5.43 -12.62 -7.27
CA SER A 364 5.89 -11.57 -6.34
C SER A 364 6.99 -10.70 -6.97
N VAL A 365 7.95 -11.31 -7.67
CA VAL A 365 9.03 -10.60 -8.39
C VAL A 365 8.43 -9.62 -9.40
N TRP A 366 7.61 -10.11 -10.33
CA TRP A 366 7.03 -9.30 -11.40
C TRP A 366 6.11 -8.20 -10.90
N VAL A 367 5.28 -8.46 -9.87
CA VAL A 367 4.45 -7.42 -9.27
C VAL A 367 5.32 -6.26 -8.77
N ARG A 368 6.46 -6.53 -8.14
CA ARG A 368 7.37 -5.48 -7.62
C ARG A 368 8.16 -4.79 -8.74
N ILE A 369 8.64 -5.53 -9.74
CA ILE A 369 9.36 -4.98 -10.89
C ILE A 369 8.43 -4.07 -11.72
N ILE A 370 7.23 -4.54 -12.05
CA ILE A 370 6.23 -3.74 -12.78
C ILE A 370 5.81 -2.52 -11.96
N THR A 371 5.65 -2.66 -10.65
CA THR A 371 5.41 -1.50 -9.76
C THR A 371 6.55 -0.49 -9.86
N GLY A 372 7.82 -0.93 -9.91
CA GLY A 372 8.97 -0.06 -10.11
C GLY A 372 8.92 0.68 -11.45
N TRP A 373 8.57 0.00 -12.54
CA TRP A 373 8.42 0.62 -13.87
C TRP A 373 7.25 1.60 -13.94
N ALA A 374 6.13 1.25 -13.32
CA ALA A 374 4.98 2.14 -13.18
C ALA A 374 5.35 3.37 -12.36
N THR A 375 6.12 3.21 -11.26
CA THR A 375 6.65 4.31 -10.47
C THR A 375 7.50 5.24 -11.31
N ALA A 376 8.42 4.67 -12.09
CA ALA A 376 9.28 5.45 -12.98
C ALA A 376 8.48 6.25 -14.00
N THR A 377 7.49 5.61 -14.62
CA THR A 377 6.61 6.24 -15.59
C THR A 377 5.79 7.35 -14.96
N LEU A 378 5.18 7.11 -13.79
CA LEU A 378 4.37 8.10 -13.07
C LEU A 378 5.19 9.30 -12.61
N TYR A 379 6.42 9.08 -12.13
CA TYR A 379 7.31 10.17 -11.73
C TYR A 379 7.77 11.02 -12.91
N ILE A 380 8.20 10.41 -14.01
CA ILE A 380 8.57 11.16 -15.22
C ILE A 380 7.34 11.92 -15.75
N TRP A 381 6.17 11.26 -15.75
CA TRP A 381 4.92 11.88 -16.17
C TRP A 381 4.53 13.07 -15.28
N SER A 382 4.70 13.01 -13.95
CA SER A 382 4.36 14.13 -13.06
C SER A 382 5.17 15.39 -13.34
N LEU A 383 6.38 15.23 -13.89
CA LEU A 383 7.25 16.34 -14.29
C LEU A 383 6.99 16.82 -15.73
N VAL A 384 6.68 15.91 -16.65
CA VAL A 384 6.54 16.21 -18.08
C VAL A 384 5.11 16.65 -18.44
N ALA A 385 4.09 16.12 -17.78
CA ALA A 385 2.69 16.41 -18.11
C ALA A 385 2.32 17.90 -18.04
N PRO A 386 2.79 18.70 -17.06
CA PRO A 386 2.55 20.15 -17.03
C PRO A 386 3.11 20.89 -18.25
N LEU A 387 4.18 20.37 -18.88
CA LEU A 387 4.76 20.97 -20.08
C LEU A 387 3.99 20.60 -21.35
N LEU A 388 3.48 19.37 -21.42
CA LEU A 388 2.73 18.88 -22.57
C LEU A 388 1.28 19.40 -22.60
N PHE A 389 0.68 19.67 -21.44
CA PHE A 389 -0.68 20.19 -21.34
C PHE A 389 -0.79 21.39 -20.39
N PRO A 390 -0.25 22.57 -20.79
CA PRO A 390 -0.19 23.75 -19.91
C PRO A 390 -1.56 24.24 -19.43
N GLU A 391 -2.64 23.95 -20.17
CA GLU A 391 -4.00 24.36 -19.83
C GLU A 391 -4.72 23.45 -18.83
N ARG A 392 -4.10 22.33 -18.42
CA ARG A 392 -4.69 21.39 -17.46
C ARG A 392 -4.08 21.60 -16.08
N GLU A 393 -4.91 21.83 -15.05
CA GLU A 393 -4.44 21.76 -13.66
C GLU A 393 -4.09 20.29 -13.33
N PHE A 394 -2.84 20.04 -12.95
CA PHE A 394 -2.28 18.73 -12.62
C PHE A 394 -2.14 18.48 -11.12
#